data_AF-A0A3M9YY13-F1
#
_entry.id   AF-A0A3M9YY13-F1
#
_cell.length_a   1.000
_cell.length_b   1.000
_cell.length_c   1.000
_cell.angle_alpha   90.00
_cell.angle_beta   90.00
_cell.angle_gamma   90.00
#
_symmetry.space_group_name_H-M   'P 1'
#
loop_
_entity.id
_entity.type
_entity.pdbx_description
1 polymer ?
#
loop_
_entity_poly.entity_id
_entity_poly.type
_entity_poly.pdbx_seq_one_letter_code
_entity_poly.pdbx_strand_id
1 'polypeptide(L)'
;MEAVRAEARTHGYSTEDGERRTRELDIYRKPRHRAASRFAHAMALIGTPFADRTGGPDFRNEIALDRLHEVWAVCWSPLVEARLIELSEAADTLPEALAYVLAEKITALIEQGKGRSALAAIDLFAAACRAGLGAEAEAILGLVEEQVIEDPELASVIAALADLLLLRRGRETLGLTDTAALDRLAQTAWRRLVLLLPELADLGEDQVPGAVHALADLRGVVELARSSQAPVDFALVDEAMALLRQRELDPMLDGAVTAFALMGGQIAPADLESRLRGELASGYVDPRARLAFIGGVIAIARELLWTLPAILDAMDDVIAGLTEDEFTALLPYLRLALMPLDPREVDRLAEDIAARLGAGPGTLRGDVGISESELAENLRLDRALADVLARDGVA
;
A
#
# COMPACT_ATOMS: atom_id res chain seq x y z
N MET A 1 34.54 16.84 13.23
CA MET A 1 33.96 16.91 14.59
C MET A 1 33.66 18.35 15.07
N GLU A 2 34.66 19.23 15.19
CA GLU A 2 34.45 20.56 15.81
C GLU A 2 33.48 21.46 15.03
N ALA A 3 33.49 21.38 13.69
CA ALA A 3 32.51 22.03 12.83
C ALA A 3 31.06 21.56 13.12
N VAL A 4 30.83 20.25 13.26
CA VAL A 4 29.52 19.66 13.60
C VAL A 4 29.05 20.10 14.99
N ARG A 5 29.98 20.23 15.96
CA ARG A 5 29.68 20.76 17.28
C ARG A 5 29.25 22.23 17.23
N ALA A 6 29.91 23.05 16.41
CA ALA A 6 29.52 24.45 16.20
C ALA A 6 28.16 24.58 15.50
N GLU A 7 27.86 23.69 14.55
CA GLU A 7 26.55 23.59 13.89
C GLU A 7 25.43 23.23 14.89
N ALA A 8 25.66 22.24 15.76
CA ALA A 8 24.72 21.87 16.81
C ALA A 8 24.37 23.07 17.72
N ARG A 9 25.36 23.87 18.12
CA ARG A 9 25.15 25.10 18.90
C ARG A 9 24.36 26.15 18.14
N THR A 10 24.61 26.30 16.83
CA THR A 10 23.87 27.23 15.97
C THR A 10 22.38 26.86 15.88
N HIS A 11 22.07 25.57 15.91
CA HIS A 11 20.70 25.06 16.02
C HIS A 11 20.13 25.10 17.44
N GLY A 12 20.87 25.62 18.43
CA GLY A 12 20.43 25.77 19.82
C GLY A 12 20.44 24.46 20.62
N TYR A 13 21.21 23.45 20.19
CA TYR A 13 21.44 22.25 20.98
C TYR A 13 22.54 22.47 22.01
N SER A 14 22.40 21.88 23.20
CA SER A 14 23.47 21.84 24.20
C SER A 14 24.54 20.86 23.77
N THR A 15 25.80 21.27 23.90
CA THR A 15 26.97 20.42 23.61
C THR A 15 27.93 20.33 24.80
N GLU A 16 27.56 20.93 25.93
CA GLU A 16 28.45 21.09 27.10
C GLU A 16 28.18 20.03 28.17
N ASP A 17 26.96 19.48 28.20
CA ASP A 17 26.52 18.44 29.12
C ASP A 17 26.00 17.22 28.38
N GLY A 18 26.33 16.03 28.90
CA GLY A 18 25.78 14.75 28.43
C GLY A 18 24.35 14.50 28.92
N GLU A 19 23.61 15.54 29.29
CA GLU A 19 22.24 15.42 29.79
C GLU A 19 21.28 15.23 28.60
N ARG A 20 20.39 14.24 28.70
CA ARG A 20 19.38 13.99 27.66
C ARG A 20 18.21 14.94 27.85
N ARG A 21 17.96 15.77 26.83
CA ARG A 21 16.93 16.82 26.84
C ARG A 21 15.88 16.57 25.78
N THR A 22 14.63 16.90 26.09
CA THR A 22 13.55 16.89 25.10
C THR A 22 13.54 18.20 24.33
N ARG A 23 13.48 18.12 23.00
CA ARG A 23 13.42 19.26 22.08
C ARG A 23 12.15 19.15 21.23
N GLU A 24 11.30 20.17 21.29
CA GLU A 24 10.11 20.28 20.45
C GLU A 24 10.37 21.24 19.28
N LEU A 25 10.13 20.77 18.06
CA LEU A 25 10.45 21.48 16.82
C LEU A 25 9.18 21.66 15.98
N ASP A 26 8.62 22.88 16.00
CA ASP A 26 7.61 23.34 15.02
C ASP A 26 8.20 23.45 13.60
N ILE A 27 8.13 22.36 12.83
CA ILE A 27 8.68 22.27 11.48
C ILE A 27 7.85 23.04 10.45
N TYR A 28 6.58 23.35 10.71
CA TYR A 28 5.71 24.01 9.74
C TYR A 28 5.93 25.53 9.72
N ARG A 29 6.08 26.15 10.89
CA ARG A 29 6.07 27.63 11.01
C ARG A 29 7.46 28.24 11.11
N LYS A 30 8.46 27.50 11.60
CA LYS A 30 9.76 28.06 11.99
C LYS A 30 10.90 27.49 11.14
N PRO A 31 11.49 28.26 10.20
CA PRO A 31 12.65 27.83 9.41
C PRO A 31 13.85 27.36 10.25
N ARG A 32 14.09 27.98 11.41
CA ARG A 32 15.14 27.56 12.36
C ARG A 32 14.89 26.16 12.93
N HIS A 33 13.63 25.81 13.19
CA HIS A 33 13.27 24.49 13.70
C HIS A 33 13.37 23.43 12.60
N ARG A 34 13.04 23.78 11.35
CA ARG A 34 13.31 22.90 10.20
C ARG A 34 14.80 22.59 10.07
N ALA A 35 15.67 23.60 10.17
CA ALA A 35 17.11 23.38 10.11
C ALA A 35 17.61 22.50 11.27
N ALA A 36 17.11 22.72 12.49
CA ALA A 36 17.43 21.89 13.65
C ALA A 36 16.95 20.43 13.47
N SER A 37 15.74 20.23 12.94
CA SER A 37 15.19 18.90 12.63
C SER A 37 16.05 18.18 11.59
N ARG A 38 16.45 18.87 10.50
CA ARG A 38 17.38 18.30 9.50
C ARG A 38 18.69 17.84 10.11
N PHE A 39 19.29 18.66 10.98
CA PHE A 39 20.51 18.30 11.71
C PHE A 39 20.30 17.05 12.60
N ALA A 40 19.19 16.97 13.34
CA ALA A 40 18.88 15.81 14.16
C ALA A 40 18.70 14.53 13.30
N HIS A 41 18.02 14.64 12.16
CA HIS A 41 17.90 13.55 11.20
C HIS A 41 19.25 13.11 10.62
N ALA A 42 20.12 14.05 10.23
CA ALA A 42 21.45 13.74 9.72
C ALA A 42 22.27 12.98 10.76
N MET A 43 22.30 13.48 12.00
CA MET A 43 23.03 12.86 13.11
C MET A 43 22.52 11.46 13.45
N ALA A 44 21.20 11.25 13.43
CA ALA A 44 20.60 9.92 13.62
C ALA A 44 20.98 8.96 12.46
N LEU A 45 20.97 9.46 11.21
CA LEU A 45 21.21 8.63 10.03
C LEU A 45 22.67 8.17 9.91
N ILE A 46 23.63 9.00 10.30
CA ILE A 46 25.06 8.62 10.39
C ILE A 46 25.37 7.69 11.58
N GLY A 47 24.35 7.35 12.38
CA GLY A 47 24.44 6.39 13.47
C GLY A 47 25.00 6.98 14.77
N THR A 48 24.90 8.29 15.00
CA THR A 48 25.28 8.86 16.30
C THR A 48 24.13 8.69 17.31
N PRO A 49 24.41 8.48 18.61
CA PRO A 49 23.39 8.44 19.66
C PRO A 49 22.90 9.86 20.06
N PHE A 50 23.08 10.84 19.18
CA PHE A 50 22.80 12.25 19.48
C PHE A 50 21.31 12.54 19.59
N ALA A 51 20.51 12.02 18.66
CA ALA A 51 19.10 12.36 18.53
C ALA A 51 18.24 11.13 18.30
N ASP A 52 17.27 10.92 19.19
CA ASP A 52 16.24 9.89 19.09
C ASP A 52 14.87 10.56 18.93
N ARG A 53 14.14 10.24 17.87
CA ARG A 53 12.79 10.78 17.65
C ARG A 53 11.79 10.08 18.56
N THR A 54 11.17 10.82 19.48
CA THR A 54 10.23 10.27 20.46
C THR A 54 8.76 10.58 20.13
N GLY A 55 8.51 11.47 19.18
CA GLY A 55 7.18 11.75 18.66
C GLY A 55 7.19 12.74 17.49
N GLY A 56 6.09 12.81 16.76
CA GLY A 56 5.91 13.76 15.66
C GLY A 56 5.08 13.18 14.53
N PRO A 57 4.83 13.97 13.47
CA PRO A 57 4.05 13.52 12.32
C PRO A 57 4.80 12.40 11.59
N ASP A 58 4.12 11.29 11.35
CA ASP A 58 4.60 10.25 10.45
C ASP A 58 4.00 10.48 9.07
N PHE A 59 4.77 11.13 8.21
CA PHE A 59 4.37 11.43 6.83
C PHE A 59 4.19 10.18 5.97
N ARG A 60 4.74 9.04 6.39
CA ARG A 60 4.64 7.78 5.67
C ARG A 60 3.32 7.06 5.97
N ASN A 61 3.00 6.96 7.25
CA ASN A 61 1.81 6.24 7.71
C ASN A 61 0.58 7.14 7.88
N GLU A 62 0.69 8.42 7.51
CA GLU A 62 -0.32 9.45 7.76
C GLU A 62 -0.76 9.56 9.25
N ILE A 63 0.11 9.14 10.17
CA ILE A 63 -0.16 9.14 11.61
C ILE A 63 0.21 10.50 12.20
N ALA A 64 -0.70 11.06 12.99
CA ALA A 64 -0.48 12.28 13.76
C ALA A 64 -0.03 13.49 12.90
N LEU A 65 -0.54 13.59 11.67
CA LEU A 65 -0.32 14.75 10.78
C LEU A 65 -0.86 16.07 11.38
N ASP A 66 -1.76 15.99 12.36
CA ASP A 66 -2.25 17.10 13.18
C ASP A 66 -1.20 17.62 14.17
N ARG A 67 -0.16 16.84 14.47
CA ARG A 67 0.96 17.28 15.30
C ARG A 67 1.92 18.13 14.47
N LEU A 68 1.85 19.43 14.76
CA LEU A 68 2.73 20.44 14.16
C LEU A 68 4.19 20.39 14.65
N HIS A 69 4.51 19.51 15.60
CA HIS A 69 5.80 19.46 16.29
C HIS A 69 6.43 18.08 16.19
N GLU A 70 7.73 18.06 15.89
CA GLU A 70 8.57 16.90 16.17
C GLU A 70 9.14 16.97 17.58
N VAL A 71 9.16 15.84 18.27
CA VAL A 71 9.69 15.70 19.62
C VAL A 71 10.91 14.78 19.55
N TRP A 72 12.05 15.31 20.00
CA TRP A 72 13.35 14.65 19.96
C TRP A 72 13.95 14.57 21.35
N ALA A 73 14.50 13.41 21.71
CA ALA A 73 15.42 13.29 22.84
C ALA A 73 16.85 13.46 22.33
N VAL A 74 17.52 14.53 22.76
CA VAL A 74 18.85 14.91 22.28
C VAL A 74 19.88 14.93 23.39
N CYS A 75 21.09 14.45 23.12
CA CYS A 75 22.20 14.40 24.06
C CYS A 75 23.53 14.44 23.32
N TRP A 76 24.39 15.40 23.64
CA TRP A 76 25.76 15.43 23.14
C TRP A 76 26.68 14.64 24.08
N SER A 77 26.98 13.40 23.73
CA SER A 77 27.80 12.49 24.55
C SER A 77 29.17 12.20 23.90
N PRO A 78 30.16 11.69 24.66
CA PRO A 78 31.44 11.26 24.09
C PRO A 78 31.30 10.20 22.97
N LEU A 79 30.22 9.41 22.97
CA LEU A 79 29.93 8.45 21.90
C LEU A 79 29.55 9.13 20.58
N VAL A 80 28.92 10.30 20.64
CA VAL A 80 28.68 11.13 19.44
C VAL A 80 30.02 11.55 18.84
N GLU A 81 30.95 11.97 19.70
CA GLU A 81 32.29 12.41 19.26
C GLU A 81 33.12 11.27 18.70
N ALA A 82 33.10 10.10 19.36
CA ALA A 82 33.76 8.90 18.86
C ALA A 82 33.27 8.56 17.44
N ARG A 83 31.95 8.53 17.22
CA ARG A 83 31.38 8.25 15.90
C ARG A 83 31.75 9.30 14.85
N LEU A 84 31.79 10.58 15.22
CA LEU A 84 32.22 11.66 14.32
C LEU A 84 33.72 11.62 14.00
N ILE A 85 34.55 11.07 14.89
CA ILE A 85 35.98 10.86 14.64
C ILE A 85 36.17 9.69 13.69
N GLU A 86 35.47 8.57 13.88
CA GLU A 86 35.48 7.44 12.95
C GLU A 86 35.11 7.89 11.52
N LEU A 87 34.04 8.66 11.37
CA LEU A 87 33.60 9.16 10.07
C LEU A 87 34.56 10.18 9.44
N SER A 88 35.42 10.83 10.24
CA SER A 88 36.39 11.79 9.72
C SER A 88 37.52 11.16 8.90
N GLU A 89 37.66 9.83 8.91
CA GLU A 89 38.57 9.12 8.02
C GLU A 89 38.09 9.11 6.56
N ALA A 90 36.77 9.16 6.35
CA ALA A 90 36.13 9.03 5.04
C ALA A 90 35.48 10.32 4.53
N ALA A 91 35.21 11.29 5.41
CA ALA A 91 34.48 12.52 5.08
C ALA A 91 34.96 13.71 5.93
N ASP A 92 35.14 14.86 5.28
CA ASP A 92 35.56 16.11 5.95
C ASP A 92 34.35 16.92 6.43
N THR A 93 33.18 16.74 5.79
CA THR A 93 31.94 17.44 6.10
C THR A 93 30.80 16.51 6.53
N LEU A 94 29.80 17.06 7.24
CA LEU A 94 28.61 16.29 7.63
C LEU A 94 27.80 15.77 6.42
N PRO A 95 27.58 16.55 5.34
CA PRO A 95 26.95 16.05 4.12
C PRO A 95 27.73 14.90 3.46
N GLU A 96 29.07 14.97 3.41
CA GLU A 96 29.91 13.88 2.90
C GLU A 96 29.80 12.62 3.76
N ALA A 97 29.82 12.78 5.09
CA ALA A 97 29.68 11.65 6.03
C ALA A 97 28.29 11.00 5.91
N LEU A 98 27.25 11.82 5.72
CA LEU A 98 25.90 11.36 5.45
C LEU A 98 25.83 10.57 4.14
N ALA A 99 26.45 11.09 3.07
CA ALA A 99 26.48 10.42 1.79
C ALA A 99 27.24 9.08 1.85
N TYR A 100 28.40 9.06 2.53
CA TYR A 100 29.20 7.87 2.77
C TYR A 100 28.40 6.78 3.50
N VAL A 101 27.77 7.11 4.64
CA VAL A 101 27.00 6.14 5.43
C VAL A 101 25.77 5.64 4.67
N LEU A 102 25.13 6.48 3.86
CA LEU A 102 24.01 6.06 3.02
C LEU A 102 24.44 5.08 1.94
N ALA A 103 25.57 5.31 1.29
CA ALA A 103 26.13 4.36 0.32
C ALA A 103 26.49 3.01 0.96
N GLU A 104 27.05 3.02 2.17
CA GLU A 104 27.28 1.80 2.95
C GLU A 104 25.97 1.08 3.28
N LYS A 105 24.93 1.82 3.69
CA LYS A 105 23.61 1.24 4.00
C LYS A 105 22.97 0.61 2.76
N ILE A 106 23.07 1.23 1.59
CA ILE A 106 22.56 0.65 0.34
C ILE A 106 23.33 -0.63 -0.01
N THR A 107 24.65 -0.61 0.08
CA THR A 107 25.47 -1.81 -0.12
C THR A 107 25.09 -2.93 0.86
N ALA A 108 24.86 -2.59 2.13
CA ALA A 108 24.44 -3.54 3.14
C ALA A 108 23.05 -4.13 2.88
N LEU A 109 22.13 -3.41 2.23
CA LEU A 109 20.85 -3.98 1.79
C LEU A 109 21.08 -5.15 0.83
N ILE A 110 22.02 -4.99 -0.11
CA ILE A 110 22.39 -6.03 -1.07
C ILE A 110 22.89 -7.28 -0.34
N GLU A 111 23.80 -7.11 0.62
CA GLU A 111 24.36 -8.22 1.40
C GLU A 111 23.32 -8.93 2.28
N GLN A 112 22.29 -8.23 2.74
CA GLN A 112 21.22 -8.77 3.59
C GLN A 112 20.11 -9.49 2.80
N GLY A 113 20.29 -9.68 1.48
CA GLY A 113 19.25 -10.25 0.62
C GLY A 113 18.05 -9.32 0.41
N LYS A 114 18.17 -8.05 0.82
CA LYS A 114 17.24 -6.95 0.50
C LYS A 114 17.75 -6.10 -0.66
N GLY A 115 18.79 -6.57 -1.36
CA GLY A 115 19.19 -5.99 -2.63
C GLY A 115 18.02 -6.07 -3.60
N ARG A 116 17.86 -5.02 -4.40
CA ARG A 116 16.73 -4.88 -5.35
C ARG A 116 15.39 -4.66 -4.66
N SER A 117 15.37 -4.01 -3.50
CA SER A 117 14.12 -3.47 -2.95
C SER A 117 14.06 -1.97 -3.20
N ALA A 118 13.21 -1.57 -4.15
CA ALA A 118 12.85 -0.19 -4.42
C ALA A 118 12.38 0.51 -3.14
N LEU A 119 11.54 -0.17 -2.34
CA LEU A 119 11.01 0.36 -1.10
C LEU A 119 12.12 0.69 -0.10
N ALA A 120 13.04 -0.25 0.15
CA ALA A 120 14.14 -0.03 1.09
C ALA A 120 15.12 1.07 0.61
N ALA A 121 15.40 1.13 -0.69
CA ALA A 121 16.27 2.15 -1.27
C ALA A 121 15.63 3.54 -1.21
N ILE A 122 14.34 3.65 -1.54
CA ILE A 122 13.58 4.91 -1.47
C ILE A 122 13.39 5.36 -0.02
N ASP A 123 13.25 4.43 0.94
CA ASP A 123 13.21 4.75 2.36
C ASP A 123 14.50 5.45 2.83
N LEU A 124 15.66 4.95 2.40
CA LEU A 124 16.95 5.58 2.68
C LEU A 124 17.06 6.94 1.99
N PHE A 125 16.62 7.04 0.74
CA PHE A 125 16.60 8.31 0.01
C PHE A 125 15.69 9.36 0.67
N ALA A 126 14.50 8.95 1.12
CA ALA A 126 13.57 9.81 1.84
C ALA A 126 14.16 10.26 3.19
N ALA A 127 14.88 9.37 3.89
CA ALA A 127 15.63 9.72 5.09
C ALA A 127 16.73 10.75 4.80
N ALA A 128 17.45 10.59 3.69
CA ALA A 128 18.48 11.53 3.23
C ALA A 128 17.89 12.92 2.93
N CYS A 129 16.75 12.96 2.25
CA CYS A 129 16.02 14.20 1.97
C CYS A 129 15.63 14.92 3.28
N ARG A 130 15.13 14.18 4.28
CA ARG A 130 14.81 14.75 5.61
C ARG A 130 16.05 15.20 6.38
N ALA A 131 17.20 14.57 6.16
CA ALA A 131 18.49 14.99 6.72
C ALA A 131 19.09 16.22 6.00
N GLY A 132 18.47 16.67 4.90
CA GLY A 132 18.94 17.84 4.15
C GLY A 132 20.10 17.54 3.21
N LEU A 133 20.24 16.28 2.75
CA LEU A 133 21.23 15.93 1.74
C LEU A 133 20.98 16.75 0.46
N GLY A 134 21.98 17.54 0.05
CA GLY A 134 21.89 18.50 -1.04
C GLY A 134 22.48 17.96 -2.33
N ALA A 135 23.57 18.57 -2.81
CA ALA A 135 24.23 18.19 -4.06
C ALA A 135 24.80 16.76 -4.03
N GLU A 136 25.15 16.27 -2.84
CA GLU A 136 25.67 14.94 -2.59
C GLU A 136 24.61 13.84 -2.80
N ALA A 137 23.33 14.21 -2.92
CA ALA A 137 22.24 13.28 -3.22
C ALA A 137 22.39 12.64 -4.60
N GLU A 138 23.00 13.31 -5.58
CA GLU A 138 23.24 12.75 -6.92
C GLU A 138 24.14 11.51 -6.88
N ALA A 139 25.11 11.45 -5.96
CA ALA A 139 25.98 10.29 -5.82
C ALA A 139 25.23 9.04 -5.35
N ILE A 140 24.16 9.22 -4.58
CA ILE A 140 23.32 8.14 -4.06
C ILE A 140 22.16 7.84 -5.01
N LEU A 141 21.71 8.84 -5.76
CA LEU A 141 20.60 8.72 -6.70
C LEU A 141 20.80 7.55 -7.68
N GLY A 142 22.00 7.44 -8.28
CA GLY A 142 22.30 6.33 -9.20
C GLY A 142 22.21 4.95 -8.56
N LEU A 143 22.65 4.81 -7.30
CA LEU A 143 22.54 3.56 -6.55
C LEU A 143 21.09 3.22 -6.25
N VAL A 144 20.29 4.20 -5.85
CA VAL A 144 18.85 4.03 -5.60
C VAL A 144 18.12 3.67 -6.89
N GLU A 145 18.43 4.32 -8.00
CA GLU A 145 17.86 4.00 -9.32
C GLU A 145 18.13 2.56 -9.73
N GLU A 146 19.36 2.07 -9.53
CA GLU A 146 19.71 0.68 -9.79
C GLU A 146 18.86 -0.29 -8.96
N GLN A 147 18.68 -0.02 -7.66
CA GLN A 147 17.83 -0.86 -6.81
C GLN A 147 16.36 -0.85 -7.27
N VAL A 148 15.85 0.29 -7.73
CA VAL A 148 14.49 0.39 -8.28
C VAL A 148 14.36 -0.37 -9.59
N ILE A 149 15.34 -0.25 -10.50
CA ILE A 149 15.31 -0.92 -11.81
C ILE A 149 15.37 -2.44 -11.68
N GLU A 150 16.13 -2.95 -10.71
CA GLU A 150 16.30 -4.38 -10.51
C GLU A 150 15.20 -5.03 -9.65
N ASP A 151 14.30 -4.26 -9.02
CA ASP A 151 13.30 -4.77 -8.08
C ASP A 151 12.29 -5.68 -8.77
N PRO A 152 12.22 -6.99 -8.45
CA PRO A 152 11.28 -7.91 -9.08
C PRO A 152 9.86 -7.84 -8.50
N GLU A 153 9.66 -7.17 -7.35
CA GLU A 153 8.40 -7.19 -6.62
C GLU A 153 7.53 -5.97 -6.96
N LEU A 154 6.44 -6.19 -7.68
CA LEU A 154 5.49 -5.14 -8.05
C LEU A 154 4.99 -4.35 -6.83
N ALA A 155 4.65 -5.03 -5.74
CA ALA A 155 4.17 -4.40 -4.50
C ALA A 155 5.22 -3.47 -3.87
N SER A 156 6.50 -3.89 -3.87
CA SER A 156 7.62 -3.06 -3.38
C SER A 156 7.75 -1.79 -4.22
N VAL A 157 7.72 -1.90 -5.55
CA VAL A 157 7.81 -0.74 -6.46
C VAL A 157 6.63 0.22 -6.30
N ILE A 158 5.41 -0.30 -6.13
CA ILE A 158 4.20 0.51 -5.89
C ILE A 158 4.31 1.28 -4.59
N ALA A 159 4.67 0.60 -3.50
CA ALA A 159 4.84 1.24 -2.19
C ALA A 159 5.92 2.32 -2.22
N ALA A 160 7.03 2.04 -2.91
CA ALA A 160 8.12 3.00 -3.04
C ALA A 160 7.72 4.22 -3.86
N LEU A 161 6.94 4.03 -4.93
CA LEU A 161 6.37 5.12 -5.71
C LEU A 161 5.38 5.95 -4.90
N ALA A 162 4.53 5.32 -4.07
CA ALA A 162 3.63 6.03 -3.15
C ALA A 162 4.44 6.94 -2.20
N ASP A 163 5.51 6.40 -1.59
CA ASP A 163 6.40 7.12 -0.68
C ASP A 163 7.06 8.33 -1.39
N LEU A 164 7.52 8.17 -2.63
CA LEU A 164 8.08 9.26 -3.43
C LEU A 164 7.06 10.37 -3.71
N LEU A 165 5.82 10.01 -4.07
CA LEU A 165 4.76 10.96 -4.39
C LEU A 165 4.31 11.72 -3.13
N LEU A 166 4.20 11.04 -1.99
CA LEU A 166 3.92 11.67 -0.70
C LEU A 166 5.05 12.61 -0.29
N LEU A 167 6.31 12.19 -0.44
CA LEU A 167 7.49 13.01 -0.16
C LEU A 167 7.51 14.27 -1.03
N ARG A 168 7.21 14.12 -2.32
CA ARG A 168 7.08 15.24 -3.28
C ARG A 168 5.94 16.18 -2.90
N ARG A 169 4.79 15.65 -2.45
CA ARG A 169 3.67 16.46 -1.95
C ARG A 169 4.04 17.23 -0.68
N GLY A 170 4.86 16.63 0.20
CA GLY A 170 5.36 17.22 1.44
C GLY A 170 6.59 18.12 1.31
N ARG A 171 7.08 18.38 0.09
CA ARG A 171 8.36 19.08 -0.17
C ARG A 171 8.52 20.43 0.52
N GLU A 172 7.45 21.23 0.59
CA GLU A 172 7.49 22.57 1.18
C GLU A 172 7.75 22.53 2.68
N THR A 173 7.12 21.58 3.37
CA THR A 173 7.29 21.33 4.81
C THR A 173 8.74 20.91 5.10
N LEU A 174 9.30 20.05 4.26
CA LEU A 174 10.67 19.55 4.40
C LEU A 174 11.73 20.57 3.95
N GLY A 175 11.32 21.61 3.21
CA GLY A 175 12.23 22.58 2.62
C GLY A 175 13.04 22.01 1.46
N LEU A 176 12.50 21.01 0.76
CA LEU A 176 13.06 20.46 -0.46
C LEU A 176 12.73 21.41 -1.61
N THR A 177 13.72 22.18 -2.04
CA THR A 177 13.56 23.17 -3.13
C THR A 177 13.75 22.58 -4.51
N ASP A 178 14.56 21.53 -4.63
CA ASP A 178 14.77 20.81 -5.89
C ASP A 178 14.04 19.47 -5.85
N THR A 179 13.15 19.24 -6.81
CA THR A 179 12.42 17.97 -6.96
C THR A 179 12.93 17.12 -8.12
N ALA A 180 13.97 17.54 -8.84
CA ALA A 180 14.46 16.83 -10.02
C ALA A 180 14.82 15.37 -9.72
N ALA A 181 15.48 15.11 -8.58
CA ALA A 181 15.81 13.75 -8.15
C ALA A 181 14.56 12.92 -7.82
N LEU A 182 13.58 13.51 -7.11
CA LEU A 182 12.30 12.85 -6.80
C LEU A 182 11.50 12.53 -8.08
N ASP A 183 11.46 13.48 -9.00
CA ASP A 183 10.77 13.37 -10.29
C ASP A 183 11.41 12.29 -11.16
N ARG A 184 12.75 12.20 -11.15
CA ARG A 184 13.50 11.15 -11.85
C ARG A 184 13.23 9.78 -11.24
N LEU A 185 13.32 9.63 -9.91
CA LEU A 185 13.02 8.38 -9.23
C LEU A 185 11.58 7.93 -9.45
N ALA A 186 10.62 8.86 -9.41
CA ALA A 186 9.22 8.55 -9.67
C ALA A 186 9.01 8.03 -11.11
N GLN A 187 9.69 8.63 -12.09
CA GLN A 187 9.67 8.13 -13.49
C GLN A 187 10.31 6.74 -13.61
N THR A 188 11.43 6.50 -12.93
CA THR A 188 12.12 5.21 -12.94
C THR A 188 11.26 4.12 -12.31
N ALA A 189 10.68 4.38 -11.14
CA ALA A 189 9.75 3.46 -10.46
C ALA A 189 8.49 3.22 -11.31
N TRP A 190 7.94 4.25 -11.95
CA TRP A 190 6.78 4.12 -12.85
C TRP A 190 7.07 3.20 -14.03
N ARG A 191 8.24 3.36 -14.68
CA ARG A 191 8.64 2.50 -15.80
C ARG A 191 8.88 1.06 -15.35
N ARG A 192 9.51 0.87 -14.17
CA ARG A 192 9.70 -0.47 -13.61
C ARG A 192 8.38 -1.16 -13.33
N LEU A 193 7.43 -0.43 -12.73
CA LEU A 193 6.09 -0.91 -12.48
C LEU A 193 5.41 -1.39 -13.77
N VAL A 194 5.44 -0.57 -14.82
CA VAL A 194 4.84 -0.92 -16.12
C VAL A 194 5.48 -2.19 -16.70
N LEU A 195 6.79 -2.36 -16.53
CA LEU A 195 7.51 -3.54 -17.00
C LEU A 195 7.12 -4.83 -16.24
N LEU A 196 6.75 -4.71 -14.96
CA LEU A 196 6.33 -5.85 -14.13
C LEU A 196 4.87 -6.26 -14.35
N LEU A 197 4.00 -5.35 -14.81
CA LEU A 197 2.57 -5.63 -14.98
C LEU A 197 2.31 -6.88 -15.87
N PRO A 198 2.93 -7.07 -17.04
CA PRO A 198 2.69 -8.25 -17.87
C PRO A 198 3.02 -9.59 -17.18
N GLU A 199 3.93 -9.60 -16.21
CA GLU A 199 4.34 -10.81 -15.47
C GLU A 199 3.20 -11.37 -14.60
N LEU A 200 2.18 -10.55 -14.29
CA LEU A 200 1.01 -10.99 -13.53
C LEU A 200 0.24 -12.12 -14.21
N ALA A 201 0.33 -12.23 -15.54
CA ALA A 201 -0.33 -13.29 -16.30
C ALA A 201 0.26 -14.69 -16.05
N ASP A 202 1.50 -14.76 -15.57
CA ASP A 202 2.25 -16.01 -15.39
C ASP A 202 2.33 -16.44 -13.89
N LEU A 203 1.55 -15.81 -13.01
CA LEU A 203 1.51 -16.11 -11.57
C LEU A 203 0.78 -17.42 -11.25
N GLY A 204 1.22 -18.09 -10.18
CA GLY A 204 0.48 -19.22 -9.62
C GLY A 204 -0.73 -18.80 -8.79
N GLU A 205 -1.71 -19.69 -8.62
CA GLU A 205 -2.97 -19.44 -7.88
C GLU A 205 -2.73 -18.83 -6.48
N ASP A 206 -1.72 -19.29 -5.74
CA ASP A 206 -1.39 -18.79 -4.40
C ASP A 206 -0.88 -17.34 -4.39
N GLN A 207 -0.40 -16.83 -5.53
CA GLN A 207 0.17 -15.49 -5.68
C GLN A 207 -0.86 -14.45 -6.15
N VAL A 208 -1.97 -14.91 -6.76
CA VAL A 208 -3.00 -14.03 -7.33
C VAL A 208 -3.60 -13.06 -6.30
N PRO A 209 -3.96 -13.48 -5.06
CA PRO A 209 -4.51 -12.54 -4.08
C PRO A 209 -3.56 -11.39 -3.75
N GLY A 210 -2.25 -11.68 -3.65
CA GLY A 210 -1.22 -10.66 -3.43
C GLY A 210 -1.07 -9.71 -4.60
N ALA A 211 -1.15 -10.22 -5.84
CA ALA A 211 -1.14 -9.40 -7.05
C ALA A 211 -2.36 -8.49 -7.16
N VAL A 212 -3.56 -8.98 -6.84
CA VAL A 212 -4.79 -8.18 -6.84
C VAL A 212 -4.72 -7.08 -5.78
N HIS A 213 -4.16 -7.38 -4.60
CA HIS A 213 -3.90 -6.35 -3.59
C HIS A 213 -2.92 -5.28 -4.09
N ALA A 214 -1.82 -5.68 -4.74
CA ALA A 214 -0.88 -4.75 -5.36
C ALA A 214 -1.57 -3.89 -6.44
N LEU A 215 -2.48 -4.45 -7.25
CA LEU A 215 -3.26 -3.67 -8.23
C LEU A 215 -4.21 -2.67 -7.56
N ALA A 216 -4.77 -3.00 -6.40
CA ALA A 216 -5.59 -2.07 -5.62
C ALA A 216 -4.73 -0.90 -5.09
N ASP A 217 -3.52 -1.18 -4.61
CA ASP A 217 -2.57 -0.14 -4.19
C ASP A 217 -2.11 0.71 -5.37
N LEU A 218 -1.85 0.10 -6.54
CA LEU A 218 -1.54 0.80 -7.78
C LEU A 218 -2.65 1.78 -8.15
N ARG A 219 -3.91 1.40 -8.00
CA ARG A 219 -5.04 2.30 -8.25
C ARG A 219 -4.93 3.56 -7.38
N GLY A 220 -4.65 3.39 -6.08
CA GLY A 220 -4.42 4.52 -5.16
C GLY A 220 -3.23 5.38 -5.59
N VAL A 221 -2.13 4.76 -6.03
CA VAL A 221 -0.94 5.45 -6.52
C VAL A 221 -1.19 6.23 -7.81
N VAL A 222 -1.98 5.69 -8.75
CA VAL A 222 -2.39 6.42 -9.98
C VAL A 222 -3.17 7.68 -9.61
N GLU A 223 -4.15 7.59 -8.71
CA GLU A 223 -4.93 8.75 -8.26
C GLU A 223 -4.05 9.78 -7.52
N LEU A 224 -3.13 9.32 -6.68
CA LEU A 224 -2.15 10.18 -6.02
C LEU A 224 -1.23 10.87 -7.04
N ALA A 225 -0.75 10.16 -8.05
CA ALA A 225 0.08 10.70 -9.11
C ALA A 225 -0.66 11.75 -9.95
N ARG A 226 -1.95 11.51 -10.28
CA ARG A 226 -2.80 12.47 -11.00
C ARG A 226 -3.02 13.74 -10.17
N SER A 227 -3.44 13.59 -8.92
CA SER A 227 -3.73 14.73 -8.03
C SER A 227 -2.49 15.54 -7.66
N SER A 228 -1.30 14.91 -7.64
CA SER A 228 -0.02 15.57 -7.39
C SER A 228 0.70 16.07 -8.66
N GLN A 229 0.11 15.90 -9.85
CA GLN A 229 0.73 16.25 -11.14
C GLN A 229 2.14 15.65 -11.25
N ALA A 230 2.27 14.36 -10.96
CA ALA A 230 3.52 13.62 -11.12
C ALA A 230 3.95 13.60 -12.59
N PRO A 231 5.27 13.69 -12.90
CA PRO A 231 5.78 13.70 -14.27
C PRO A 231 5.87 12.26 -14.80
N VAL A 232 4.77 11.53 -14.78
CA VAL A 232 4.68 10.12 -15.21
C VAL A 232 3.72 9.99 -16.38
N ASP A 233 3.95 8.97 -17.21
CA ASP A 233 3.12 8.70 -18.37
C ASP A 233 2.04 7.67 -18.03
N PHE A 234 0.82 8.15 -17.77
CA PHE A 234 -0.32 7.32 -17.41
C PHE A 234 -0.74 6.36 -18.53
N ALA A 235 -0.48 6.71 -19.80
CA ALA A 235 -0.85 5.87 -20.93
C ALA A 235 -0.13 4.53 -20.90
N LEU A 236 1.09 4.48 -20.35
CA LEU A 236 1.86 3.24 -20.24
C LEU A 236 1.19 2.18 -19.34
N VAL A 237 0.53 2.60 -18.26
CA VAL A 237 -0.23 1.69 -17.40
C VAL A 237 -1.46 1.19 -18.14
N ASP A 238 -2.16 2.09 -18.83
CA ASP A 238 -3.36 1.75 -19.60
C ASP A 238 -3.04 0.75 -20.73
N GLU A 239 -1.92 0.93 -21.42
CA GLU A 239 -1.40 0.01 -22.44
C GLU A 239 -1.03 -1.35 -21.83
N ALA A 240 -0.32 -1.38 -20.69
CA ALA A 240 0.05 -2.62 -20.02
C ALA A 240 -1.20 -3.40 -19.55
N MET A 241 -2.20 -2.73 -18.99
CA MET A 241 -3.48 -3.34 -18.63
C MET A 241 -4.21 -3.89 -19.87
N ALA A 242 -4.20 -3.15 -20.98
CA ALA A 242 -4.82 -3.61 -22.23
C ALA A 242 -4.14 -4.87 -22.79
N LEU A 243 -2.82 -5.01 -22.64
CA LEU A 243 -2.08 -6.22 -23.01
C LEU A 243 -2.40 -7.39 -22.08
N LEU A 244 -2.48 -7.15 -20.76
CA LEU A 244 -2.86 -8.18 -19.79
C LEU A 244 -4.23 -8.79 -20.11
N ARG A 245 -5.23 -7.96 -20.47
CA ARG A 245 -6.56 -8.45 -20.83
C ARG A 245 -6.61 -9.32 -22.09
N GLN A 246 -5.56 -9.32 -22.91
CA GLN A 246 -5.46 -10.20 -24.09
C GLN A 246 -4.93 -11.59 -23.73
N ARG A 247 -4.52 -11.79 -22.48
CA ARG A 247 -4.01 -13.07 -21.97
C ARG A 247 -5.10 -13.81 -21.21
N GLU A 248 -4.92 -15.11 -21.09
CA GLU A 248 -5.72 -15.94 -20.18
C GLU A 248 -5.19 -15.70 -18.77
N LEU A 249 -6.04 -15.13 -17.91
CA LEU A 249 -5.69 -14.75 -16.53
C LEU A 249 -6.52 -15.61 -15.57
N ASP A 250 -6.02 -15.74 -14.34
CA ASP A 250 -6.84 -16.22 -13.24
C ASP A 250 -8.13 -15.36 -13.14
N PRO A 251 -9.31 -15.96 -12.89
CA PRO A 251 -10.56 -15.21 -12.86
C PRO A 251 -10.54 -14.00 -11.92
N MET A 252 -9.90 -14.11 -10.75
CA MET A 252 -9.79 -12.99 -9.80
C MET A 252 -8.92 -11.87 -10.37
N LEU A 253 -7.81 -12.21 -11.02
CA LEU A 253 -6.94 -11.24 -11.67
C LEU A 253 -7.62 -10.57 -12.87
N ASP A 254 -8.35 -11.33 -13.69
CA ASP A 254 -9.13 -10.81 -14.81
C ASP A 254 -10.20 -9.81 -14.35
N GLY A 255 -10.89 -10.11 -13.25
CA GLY A 255 -11.82 -9.19 -12.61
C GLY A 255 -11.15 -7.89 -12.18
N ALA A 256 -9.97 -7.99 -11.54
CA ALA A 256 -9.20 -6.83 -11.11
C ALA A 256 -8.73 -5.97 -12.29
N VAL A 257 -8.15 -6.57 -13.32
CA VAL A 257 -7.68 -5.86 -14.52
C VAL A 257 -8.86 -5.23 -15.28
N THR A 258 -10.00 -5.93 -15.37
CA THR A 258 -11.22 -5.39 -15.97
C THR A 258 -11.74 -4.17 -15.22
N ALA A 259 -11.79 -4.22 -13.88
CA ALA A 259 -12.19 -3.09 -13.06
C ALA A 259 -11.20 -1.92 -13.19
N PHE A 260 -9.90 -2.18 -13.25
CA PHE A 260 -8.88 -1.14 -13.45
C PHE A 260 -9.09 -0.40 -14.78
N ALA A 261 -9.32 -1.14 -15.86
CA ALA A 261 -9.59 -0.59 -17.19
C ALA A 261 -10.97 0.08 -17.31
N LEU A 262 -11.94 -0.31 -16.46
CA LEU A 262 -13.20 0.43 -16.33
C LEU A 262 -12.96 1.79 -15.65
N MET A 263 -12.21 1.81 -14.55
CA MET A 263 -11.92 3.04 -13.80
C MET A 263 -11.05 4.02 -14.58
N GLY A 264 -10.14 3.52 -15.44
CA GLY A 264 -9.37 4.35 -16.37
C GLY A 264 -10.16 4.82 -17.59
N GLY A 265 -11.40 4.34 -17.79
CA GLY A 265 -12.26 4.73 -18.90
C GLY A 265 -11.96 4.03 -20.24
N GLN A 266 -11.15 2.96 -20.24
CA GLN A 266 -10.84 2.17 -21.42
C GLN A 266 -11.96 1.17 -21.77
N ILE A 267 -12.81 0.83 -20.81
CA ILE A 267 -13.98 -0.04 -20.96
C ILE A 267 -15.23 0.73 -20.54
N ALA A 268 -16.38 0.48 -21.18
CA ALA A 268 -17.64 1.04 -20.73
C ALA A 268 -18.30 0.16 -19.66
N PRO A 269 -19.06 0.73 -18.69
CA PRO A 269 -19.79 -0.07 -17.70
C PRO A 269 -20.73 -1.12 -18.32
N ALA A 270 -21.29 -0.82 -19.50
CA ALA A 270 -22.13 -1.72 -20.27
C ALA A 270 -21.39 -2.99 -20.74
N ASP A 271 -20.08 -2.91 -20.99
CA ASP A 271 -19.29 -4.08 -21.42
C ASP A 271 -19.11 -5.07 -20.26
N LEU A 272 -18.86 -4.55 -19.03
CA LEU A 272 -18.79 -5.37 -17.82
C LEU A 272 -20.16 -6.02 -17.53
N GLU A 273 -21.24 -5.26 -17.64
CA GLU A 273 -22.60 -5.77 -17.48
C GLU A 273 -22.93 -6.88 -18.50
N SER A 274 -22.55 -6.68 -19.77
CA SER A 274 -22.71 -7.70 -20.81
C SER A 274 -21.89 -8.96 -20.51
N ARG A 275 -20.68 -8.82 -19.97
CA ARG A 275 -19.82 -9.95 -19.61
C ARG A 275 -20.39 -10.74 -18.43
N LEU A 276 -20.87 -10.04 -17.40
CA LEU A 276 -21.49 -10.62 -16.20
C LEU A 276 -22.76 -11.40 -16.49
N ARG A 277 -23.59 -10.92 -17.44
CA ARG A 277 -24.85 -11.57 -17.87
C ARG A 277 -24.71 -12.55 -19.03
N GLY A 278 -23.60 -12.49 -19.77
CA GLY A 278 -23.34 -13.30 -20.94
C GLY A 278 -22.39 -14.45 -20.63
N GLU A 279 -21.10 -14.23 -20.92
CA GLU A 279 -20.02 -15.21 -20.77
C GLU A 279 -20.00 -15.82 -19.36
N LEU A 280 -19.98 -14.98 -18.34
CA LEU A 280 -19.84 -15.41 -16.94
C LEU A 280 -21.12 -16.05 -16.39
N ALA A 281 -22.30 -15.69 -16.90
CA ALA A 281 -23.56 -16.31 -16.48
C ALA A 281 -23.83 -17.66 -17.16
N SER A 282 -22.98 -18.09 -18.10
CA SER A 282 -23.17 -19.37 -18.76
C SER A 282 -22.96 -20.52 -17.76
N GLY A 283 -23.83 -21.54 -17.81
CA GLY A 283 -23.76 -22.71 -16.92
C GLY A 283 -22.52 -23.60 -17.10
N TYR A 284 -21.58 -23.19 -17.97
CA TYR A 284 -20.29 -23.85 -18.17
C TYR A 284 -19.17 -23.24 -17.32
N VAL A 285 -19.37 -22.04 -16.78
CA VAL A 285 -18.40 -21.38 -15.90
C VAL A 285 -18.60 -21.89 -14.47
N ASP A 286 -17.51 -22.30 -13.82
CA ASP A 286 -17.54 -22.67 -12.40
C ASP A 286 -18.03 -21.48 -11.56
N PRO A 287 -19.07 -21.64 -10.71
CA PRO A 287 -19.51 -20.62 -9.76
C PRO A 287 -18.36 -20.00 -8.95
N ARG A 288 -17.31 -20.77 -8.63
CA ARG A 288 -16.11 -20.28 -7.94
C ARG A 288 -15.34 -19.27 -8.79
N ALA A 289 -15.12 -19.57 -10.07
CA ALA A 289 -14.44 -18.69 -11.01
C ALA A 289 -15.23 -17.39 -11.21
N ARG A 290 -16.57 -17.48 -11.32
CA ARG A 290 -17.44 -16.30 -11.42
C ARG A 290 -17.34 -15.41 -10.18
N LEU A 291 -17.37 -15.98 -8.98
CA LEU A 291 -17.20 -15.21 -7.74
C LEU A 291 -15.80 -14.66 -7.57
N ALA A 292 -14.76 -15.41 -7.97
CA ALA A 292 -13.39 -14.93 -7.96
C ALA A 292 -13.25 -13.68 -8.85
N PHE A 293 -13.82 -13.70 -10.05
CA PHE A 293 -13.88 -12.53 -10.94
C PHE A 293 -14.58 -11.33 -10.27
N ILE A 294 -15.75 -11.55 -9.68
CA ILE A 294 -16.47 -10.47 -8.96
C ILE A 294 -15.63 -9.95 -7.78
N GLY A 295 -14.97 -10.83 -7.02
CA GLY A 295 -14.06 -10.46 -5.94
C GLY A 295 -12.89 -9.60 -6.43
N GLY A 296 -12.31 -9.92 -7.57
CA GLY A 296 -11.30 -9.09 -8.24
C GLY A 296 -11.82 -7.70 -8.60
N VAL A 297 -13.03 -7.63 -9.15
CA VAL A 297 -13.68 -6.35 -9.46
C VAL A 297 -13.89 -5.50 -8.20
N ILE A 298 -14.40 -6.10 -7.12
CA ILE A 298 -14.66 -5.40 -5.85
C ILE A 298 -13.36 -4.94 -5.19
N ALA A 299 -12.30 -5.75 -5.25
CA ALA A 299 -11.00 -5.42 -4.68
C ALA A 299 -10.43 -4.13 -5.28
N ILE A 300 -10.63 -3.91 -6.58
CA ILE A 300 -10.18 -2.69 -7.27
C ILE A 300 -11.21 -1.58 -7.15
N ALA A 301 -12.49 -1.85 -7.37
CA ALA A 301 -13.54 -0.86 -7.54
C ALA A 301 -14.82 -1.22 -6.79
N ARG A 302 -14.73 -1.18 -5.46
CA ARG A 302 -15.85 -1.38 -4.52
C ARG A 302 -17.07 -0.53 -4.84
N GLU A 303 -16.88 0.66 -5.41
CA GLU A 303 -17.96 1.57 -5.74
C GLU A 303 -18.92 1.04 -6.80
N LEU A 304 -18.47 0.07 -7.60
CA LEU A 304 -19.29 -0.56 -8.62
C LEU A 304 -20.43 -1.37 -8.02
N LEU A 305 -20.32 -1.82 -6.76
CA LEU A 305 -21.42 -2.47 -6.05
C LEU A 305 -22.67 -1.58 -5.96
N TRP A 306 -22.48 -0.26 -5.93
CA TRP A 306 -23.57 0.70 -5.81
C TRP A 306 -23.93 1.37 -7.13
N THR A 307 -22.96 1.51 -8.05
CA THR A 307 -23.19 2.18 -9.33
C THR A 307 -23.65 1.23 -10.43
N LEU A 308 -23.36 -0.07 -10.31
CA LEU A 308 -23.67 -1.08 -11.32
C LEU A 308 -24.46 -2.25 -10.70
N PRO A 309 -25.82 -2.19 -10.72
CA PRO A 309 -26.68 -3.23 -10.14
C PRO A 309 -26.39 -4.64 -10.65
N ALA A 310 -25.88 -4.75 -11.88
CA ALA A 310 -25.52 -6.02 -12.51
C ALA A 310 -24.50 -6.86 -11.74
N ILE A 311 -23.67 -6.24 -10.88
CA ILE A 311 -22.74 -6.99 -10.01
C ILE A 311 -23.52 -7.78 -8.96
N LEU A 312 -24.47 -7.13 -8.29
CA LEU A 312 -25.33 -7.80 -7.30
C LEU A 312 -26.24 -8.83 -7.97
N ASP A 313 -26.82 -8.50 -9.12
CA ASP A 313 -27.62 -9.46 -9.90
C ASP A 313 -26.79 -10.73 -10.22
N ALA A 314 -25.52 -10.56 -10.62
CA ALA A 314 -24.64 -11.68 -10.95
C ALA A 314 -24.30 -12.55 -9.72
N MET A 315 -24.15 -11.94 -8.54
CA MET A 315 -23.96 -12.68 -7.28
C MET A 315 -25.23 -13.41 -6.85
N ASP A 316 -26.39 -12.74 -6.95
CA ASP A 316 -27.70 -13.32 -6.65
C ASP A 316 -27.97 -14.53 -7.55
N ASP A 317 -27.68 -14.41 -8.85
CA ASP A 317 -27.82 -15.52 -9.83
C ASP A 317 -26.94 -16.72 -9.47
N VAL A 318 -25.70 -16.47 -9.01
CA VAL A 318 -24.83 -17.55 -8.53
C VAL A 318 -25.49 -18.24 -7.37
N ILE A 319 -25.90 -17.51 -6.33
CA ILE A 319 -26.43 -18.08 -5.09
C ILE A 319 -27.75 -18.82 -5.34
N ALA A 320 -28.65 -18.25 -6.14
CA ALA A 320 -29.96 -18.84 -6.43
C ALA A 320 -29.87 -20.17 -7.19
N GLY A 321 -28.78 -20.41 -7.91
CA GLY A 321 -28.54 -21.65 -8.65
C GLY A 321 -27.93 -22.78 -7.83
N LEU A 322 -27.53 -22.55 -6.57
CA LEU A 322 -26.82 -23.54 -5.75
C LEU A 322 -27.77 -24.37 -4.90
N THR A 323 -27.39 -25.63 -4.72
CA THR A 323 -27.89 -26.46 -3.61
C THR A 323 -27.28 -26.02 -2.27
N GLU A 324 -27.83 -26.50 -1.15
CA GLU A 324 -27.35 -26.17 0.20
C GLU A 324 -25.87 -26.59 0.43
N ASP A 325 -25.50 -27.77 -0.05
CA ASP A 325 -24.13 -28.29 0.06
C ASP A 325 -23.14 -27.46 -0.78
N GLU A 326 -23.54 -27.07 -2.00
CA GLU A 326 -22.75 -26.23 -2.89
C GLU A 326 -22.59 -24.82 -2.31
N PHE A 327 -23.66 -24.24 -1.77
CA PHE A 327 -23.60 -22.95 -1.08
C PHE A 327 -22.62 -22.99 0.09
N THR A 328 -22.69 -24.03 0.92
CA THR A 328 -21.77 -24.21 2.06
C THR A 328 -20.32 -24.30 1.60
N ALA A 329 -20.05 -25.02 0.51
CA ALA A 329 -18.73 -25.10 -0.10
C ALA A 329 -18.24 -23.77 -0.70
N LEU A 330 -19.17 -22.88 -1.11
CA LEU A 330 -18.87 -21.60 -1.76
C LEU A 330 -18.72 -20.43 -0.77
N LEU A 331 -19.21 -20.57 0.47
CA LEU A 331 -19.11 -19.56 1.54
C LEU A 331 -17.71 -18.94 1.73
N PRO A 332 -16.60 -19.71 1.73
CA PRO A 332 -15.27 -19.13 1.87
C PRO A 332 -14.93 -18.14 0.75
N TYR A 333 -15.32 -18.44 -0.48
CA TYR A 333 -15.09 -17.57 -1.65
C TYR A 333 -15.94 -16.31 -1.61
N LEU A 334 -17.20 -16.42 -1.16
CA LEU A 334 -18.06 -15.25 -0.92
C LEU A 334 -17.47 -14.32 0.14
N ARG A 335 -16.99 -14.88 1.27
CA ARG A 335 -16.32 -14.10 2.32
C ARG A 335 -15.06 -13.42 1.80
N LEU A 336 -14.26 -14.14 0.99
CA LEU A 336 -13.05 -13.59 0.39
C LEU A 336 -13.36 -12.43 -0.57
N ALA A 337 -14.38 -12.58 -1.43
CA ALA A 337 -14.78 -11.55 -2.40
C ALA A 337 -15.26 -10.25 -1.72
N LEU A 338 -15.87 -10.35 -0.53
CA LEU A 338 -16.38 -9.21 0.23
C LEU A 338 -15.40 -8.68 1.29
N MET A 339 -14.29 -9.37 1.52
CA MET A 339 -13.25 -8.96 2.48
C MET A 339 -12.72 -7.53 2.31
N PRO A 340 -12.61 -6.96 1.09
CA PRO A 340 -12.13 -5.59 0.91
C PRO A 340 -13.05 -4.49 1.48
N LEU A 341 -14.30 -4.81 1.84
CA LEU A 341 -15.29 -3.84 2.31
C LEU A 341 -15.07 -3.49 3.79
N ASP A 342 -15.18 -2.20 4.11
CA ASP A 342 -15.17 -1.74 5.50
C ASP A 342 -16.53 -1.99 6.21
N PRO A 343 -16.61 -1.91 7.55
CA PRO A 343 -17.86 -2.18 8.28
C PRO A 343 -19.06 -1.34 7.82
N ARG A 344 -18.85 -0.10 7.39
CA ARG A 344 -19.92 0.80 6.93
C ARG A 344 -20.37 0.41 5.51
N GLU A 345 -19.45 -0.03 4.68
CA GLU A 345 -19.72 -0.55 3.34
C GLU A 345 -20.48 -1.87 3.38
N VAL A 346 -20.11 -2.77 4.31
CA VAL A 346 -20.85 -4.01 4.59
C VAL A 346 -22.27 -3.70 5.04
N ASP A 347 -22.45 -2.75 5.97
CA ASP A 347 -23.77 -2.34 6.45
C ASP A 347 -24.63 -1.77 5.31
N ARG A 348 -24.05 -0.92 4.47
CA ARG A 348 -24.74 -0.38 3.29
C ARG A 348 -25.14 -1.48 2.31
N LEU A 349 -24.25 -2.42 2.01
CA LEU A 349 -24.53 -3.54 1.13
C LEU A 349 -25.68 -4.40 1.69
N ALA A 350 -25.69 -4.66 2.99
CA ALA A 350 -26.75 -5.42 3.64
C ALA A 350 -28.11 -4.70 3.56
N GLU A 351 -28.15 -3.37 3.70
CA GLU A 351 -29.37 -2.57 3.53
C GLU A 351 -29.90 -2.64 2.09
N ASP A 352 -29.02 -2.52 1.10
CA ASP A 352 -29.39 -2.60 -0.33
C ASP A 352 -29.94 -4.00 -0.69
N ILE A 353 -29.31 -5.07 -0.18
CA ILE A 353 -29.79 -6.46 -0.37
C ILE A 353 -31.14 -6.66 0.34
N ALA A 354 -31.31 -6.19 1.58
CA ALA A 354 -32.57 -6.29 2.29
C ALA A 354 -33.72 -5.63 1.52
N ALA A 355 -33.48 -4.41 1.01
CA ALA A 355 -34.46 -3.69 0.20
C ALA A 355 -34.83 -4.46 -1.08
N ARG A 356 -33.85 -5.06 -1.78
CA ARG A 356 -34.08 -5.90 -2.97
C ARG A 356 -34.91 -7.14 -2.66
N LEU A 357 -34.71 -7.75 -1.49
CA LEU A 357 -35.48 -8.91 -1.01
C LEU A 357 -36.84 -8.53 -0.39
N GLY A 358 -37.19 -7.24 -0.36
CA GLY A 358 -38.43 -6.75 0.27
C GLY A 358 -38.43 -6.85 1.80
N ALA A 359 -37.27 -7.02 2.42
CA ALA A 359 -37.08 -7.03 3.86
C ALA A 359 -36.79 -5.62 4.39
N GLY A 360 -37.23 -5.31 5.62
CA GLY A 360 -36.97 -4.02 6.26
C GLY A 360 -35.50 -3.83 6.69
N PRO A 361 -35.08 -2.59 7.02
CA PRO A 361 -33.76 -2.34 7.60
C PRO A 361 -33.59 -3.14 8.90
N GLY A 362 -32.49 -3.90 9.02
CA GLY A 362 -32.20 -4.71 10.21
C GLY A 362 -32.83 -6.10 10.24
N THR A 363 -33.64 -6.50 9.24
CA THR A 363 -34.22 -7.85 9.19
C THR A 363 -33.17 -8.95 8.95
N LEU A 364 -32.08 -8.60 8.25
CA LEU A 364 -30.93 -9.50 8.02
C LEU A 364 -29.98 -9.59 9.23
N ARG A 365 -30.04 -8.62 10.15
CA ARG A 365 -29.35 -8.69 11.45
C ARG A 365 -30.20 -9.50 12.42
N GLY A 366 -30.49 -10.75 12.06
CA GLY A 366 -30.89 -11.73 13.05
C GLY A 366 -29.66 -12.05 13.89
N ASP A 367 -29.59 -11.53 15.12
CA ASP A 367 -28.76 -12.15 16.14
C ASP A 367 -29.40 -13.50 16.43
N VAL A 368 -29.02 -14.49 15.62
CA VAL A 368 -29.38 -15.87 15.89
C VAL A 368 -28.52 -16.22 17.09
N GLY A 369 -29.05 -16.00 18.30
CA GLY A 369 -28.43 -16.28 19.59
C GLY A 369 -28.23 -17.77 19.83
N ILE A 370 -27.74 -18.46 18.81
CA ILE A 370 -27.43 -19.88 18.75
C ILE A 370 -25.91 -19.96 18.85
N SER A 371 -25.44 -20.60 19.90
CA SER A 371 -24.01 -20.87 20.05
C SER A 371 -23.50 -21.77 18.91
N GLU A 372 -22.20 -21.72 18.60
CA GLU A 372 -21.61 -22.57 17.55
C GLU A 372 -21.87 -24.08 17.80
N SER A 373 -21.93 -24.51 19.06
CA SER A 373 -22.33 -25.87 19.44
C SER A 373 -23.78 -26.21 19.10
N GLU A 374 -24.67 -25.25 19.29
CA GLU A 374 -26.11 -25.40 19.12
C GLU A 374 -26.49 -25.37 17.63
N LEU A 375 -25.76 -24.59 16.82
CA LEU A 375 -25.87 -24.63 15.36
C LEU A 375 -25.41 -25.98 14.81
N ALA A 376 -24.27 -26.50 15.29
CA ALA A 376 -23.76 -27.81 14.88
C ALA A 376 -24.72 -28.96 15.25
N GLU A 377 -25.37 -28.87 16.41
CA GLU A 377 -26.38 -29.85 16.86
C GLU A 377 -27.65 -29.78 15.99
N ASN A 378 -28.14 -28.58 15.70
CA ASN A 378 -29.31 -28.37 14.84
C ASN A 378 -29.08 -28.88 13.41
N LEU A 379 -27.92 -28.59 12.79
CA LEU A 379 -27.56 -29.12 11.47
C LEU A 379 -27.47 -30.66 11.47
N ARG A 380 -27.06 -31.27 12.58
CA ARG A 380 -27.02 -32.73 12.72
C ARG A 380 -28.42 -33.33 12.80
N LEU A 381 -29.32 -32.65 13.50
CA LEU A 381 -30.74 -32.99 13.62
C LEU A 381 -31.47 -32.86 12.28
N ASP A 382 -31.24 -31.78 11.54
CA ASP A 382 -31.83 -31.57 10.22
C ASP A 382 -31.41 -32.65 9.21
N ARG A 383 -30.12 -33.01 9.16
CA ARG A 383 -29.67 -34.14 8.31
C ARG A 383 -30.32 -35.46 8.71
N ALA A 384 -30.43 -35.73 10.01
CA ALA A 384 -31.09 -36.94 10.48
C ALA A 384 -32.59 -36.96 10.15
N LEU A 385 -33.24 -35.80 10.22
CA LEU A 385 -34.65 -35.64 9.84
C LEU A 385 -34.86 -35.81 8.34
N ALA A 386 -33.99 -35.22 7.51
CA ALA A 386 -34.00 -35.40 6.06
C ALA A 386 -33.82 -36.87 5.67
N ASP A 387 -32.88 -37.57 6.31
CA ASP A 387 -32.67 -39.02 6.12
C ASP A 387 -33.91 -39.85 6.50
N VAL A 388 -34.63 -39.48 7.55
CA VAL A 388 -35.87 -40.15 7.97
C VAL A 388 -37.01 -39.86 7.00
N LEU A 389 -37.19 -38.61 6.58
CA LEU A 389 -38.22 -38.22 5.62
C LEU A 389 -38.00 -38.87 4.24
N ALA A 390 -36.75 -39.00 3.81
CA ALA A 390 -36.37 -39.72 2.60
C ALA A 390 -36.65 -41.23 2.70
N ARG A 391 -36.42 -41.84 3.87
CA ARG A 391 -36.76 -43.26 4.12
C ARG A 391 -38.27 -43.52 4.16
N ASP A 392 -39.03 -42.56 4.66
CA ASP A 392 -40.49 -42.64 4.75
C ASP A 392 -41.20 -42.20 3.45
N GLY A 393 -40.43 -41.79 2.42
CA GLY A 393 -40.94 -41.47 1.08
C GLY A 393 -41.71 -40.17 1.00
N VAL A 394 -41.46 -39.24 1.92
CA VAL A 394 -42.18 -37.96 2.06
C VAL A 394 -41.35 -36.76 1.59
N ALA A 395 -40.14 -37.00 1.09
CA ALA A 395 -39.20 -35.98 0.62
C ALA A 395 -39.41 -35.61 -0.86
#